data_AF-A0A7X2SYR0-F1
#
_entry.id   AF-A0A7X2SYR0-F1
#
_cell.length_a   1.000
_cell.length_b   1.000
_cell.length_c   1.000
_cell.angle_alpha   90.00
_cell.angle_beta   90.00
_cell.angle_gamma   90.00
#
_symmetry.space_group_name_H-M   'P 1'
#
loop_
_entity.id
_entity.type
_entity.pdbx_description
1 polymer ?
#
loop_
_entity_poly.entity_id
_entity_poly.type
_entity_poly.pdbx_seq_one_letter_code
_entity_poly.pdbx_strand_id
1 'polypeptide(L)' 'MKVSKEQVRENRNRIVETASELFRERGYDGVGVAELMSAAGLTHGGFYKHF' A
#
# COMPACT_ATOMS: atom_id res chain seq x y z
N MET A 1 -14.42 1.65 -14.87
CA MET A 1 -14.16 3.09 -14.62
C MET A 1 -12.66 3.25 -14.35
N LYS A 2 -11.97 4.19 -15.00
CA LYS A 2 -10.53 4.41 -14.82
C LYS A 2 -10.33 5.27 -13.57
N VAL A 3 -9.46 4.83 -12.65
CA VAL A 3 -9.11 5.59 -11.44
C VAL A 3 -8.43 6.91 -11.85
N SER A 4 -8.76 8.02 -11.19
CA SER A 4 -8.16 9.32 -11.51
C SER A 4 -6.68 9.37 -11.11
N LYS A 5 -5.90 10.27 -11.72
CA LYS A 5 -4.50 10.49 -11.32
C LYS A 5 -4.38 10.92 -9.86
N GLU A 6 -5.35 11.68 -9.38
CA GLU A 6 -5.42 12.12 -7.98
C GLU A 6 -5.60 10.94 -7.04
N GLN A 7 -6.57 10.08 -7.32
CA GLN A 7 -6.84 8.90 -6.51
C GLN A 7 -5.69 7.88 -6.54
N VAL A 8 -4.92 7.82 -7.64
CA VAL A 8 -3.68 7.02 -7.69
C VAL A 8 -2.62 7.57 -6.73
N ARG A 9 -2.47 8.90 -6.61
CA ARG A 9 -1.56 9.49 -5.62
C ARG A 9 -2.02 9.26 -4.19
N GLU A 10 -3.31 9.46 -3.92
CA GLU A 10 -3.89 9.21 -2.59
C GLU A 10 -3.68 7.76 -2.15
N ASN A 11 -3.95 6.80 -3.04
CA ASN A 11 -3.69 5.38 -2.78
C ASN A 11 -2.21 5.12 -2.51
N ARG A 12 -1.30 5.74 -3.27
CA ARG A 12 0.14 5.60 -3.02
C ARG A 12 0.53 6.15 -1.65
N ASN A 13 0.02 7.31 -1.27
CA ASN A 13 0.28 7.89 0.05
C ASN A 13 -0.21 6.97 1.17
N ARG A 14 -1.43 6.43 1.02
CA ARG A 14 -1.99 5.45 1.97
C ARG A 14 -1.10 4.21 2.10
N ILE A 15 -0.62 3.64 0.99
CA ILE A 15 0.31 2.50 1.03
C ILE A 15 1.58 2.84 1.81
N VAL A 16 2.16 4.03 1.60
CA VAL A 16 3.39 4.46 2.29
C VAL A 16 3.15 4.69 3.78
N GLU A 17 2.03 5.31 4.16
CA GLU A 17 1.65 5.51 5.56
C GLU A 17 1.46 4.17 6.28
N THR A 18 0.67 3.26 5.70
CA THR A 18 0.43 1.92 6.26
C THR A 18 1.74 1.11 6.36
N ALA A 19 2.60 1.16 5.34
CA ALA A 19 3.90 0.48 5.38
C ALA A 19 4.77 1.03 6.52
N SER A 20 4.78 2.35 6.71
CA SER A 20 5.55 3.00 7.76
C SER A 20 5.10 2.55 9.16
N GLU A 21 3.80 2.37 9.38
CA GLU A 21 3.25 1.84 10.64
C GLU A 21 3.65 0.38 10.84
N LEU A 22 3.39 -0.48 9.86
CA LEU A 22 3.66 -1.91 9.96
C LEU A 22 5.16 -2.20 10.13
N PHE A 23 6.03 -1.47 9.42
CA PHE A 23 7.48 -1.63 9.55
C PHE A 23 7.99 -1.22 10.95
N ARG A 24 7.39 -0.21 11.59
CA ARG A 24 7.75 0.16 12.97
C ARG A 24 7.32 -0.89 13.98
N GLU A 25 6.17 -1.53 13.75
CA GLU A 25 5.63 -2.55 14.65
C GLU A 25 6.34 -3.90 14.51
N ARG A 26 6.70 -4.29 13.29
CA ARG A 26 7.05 -5.69 12.96
C ARG A 26 8.42 -5.84 12.29
N GLY A 27 9.09 -4.72 12.01
CA GLY A 27 10.29 -4.69 11.18
C GLY A 27 9.97 -4.80 9.68
N TYR A 28 10.93 -4.44 8.85
CA TYR A 28 10.80 -4.45 7.39
C TYR A 28 10.56 -5.86 6.84
N ASP A 29 11.36 -6.84 7.28
CA ASP A 29 11.25 -8.23 6.83
C ASP A 29 9.98 -8.94 7.35
N GLY A 30 9.29 -8.34 8.31
CA GLY A 30 8.07 -8.87 8.93
C GLY A 30 6.78 -8.51 8.19
N VAL A 31 6.84 -7.76 7.08
CA VAL A 31 5.67 -7.24 6.38
C VAL A 31 5.71 -7.61 4.90
N GLY A 32 4.76 -8.45 4.47
CA GLY A 32 4.63 -8.85 3.07
C GLY A 32 3.80 -7.88 2.23
N VAL A 33 4.02 -7.85 0.91
CA VAL A 33 3.26 -6.98 -0.02
C VAL A 33 1.76 -7.26 0.03
N ALA A 34 1.35 -8.54 0.03
CA ALA A 34 -0.07 -8.90 0.08
C ALA A 34 -0.75 -8.40 1.37
N GLU A 35 -0.06 -8.53 2.50
CA GLU A 35 -0.53 -8.04 3.79
C GLU A 35 -0.62 -6.51 3.82
N LEU A 36 0.45 -5.82 3.40
CA LEU A 36 0.49 -4.36 3.32
C LEU A 36 -0.68 -3.82 2.49
N MET A 37 -0.91 -4.41 1.32
CA MET A 37 -2.00 -3.98 0.44
C MET A 37 -3.36 -4.23 1.08
N SER A 38 -3.56 -5.39 1.73
CA SER A 38 -4.79 -5.67 2.47
C SER A 38 -5.03 -4.67 3.59
N ALA A 39 -3.98 -4.33 4.36
CA ALA A 39 -4.06 -3.34 5.44
C ALA A 39 -4.36 -1.93 4.91
N ALA A 40 -3.82 -1.58 3.73
CA ALA A 40 -4.11 -0.31 3.05
C ALA A 40 -5.51 -0.28 2.37
N GLY A 41 -6.28 -1.37 2.44
CA GLY A 41 -7.60 -1.49 1.82
C GLY A 41 -7.56 -1.59 0.29
N LEU A 42 -6.48 -2.15 -0.25
CA LEU A 42 -6.22 -2.25 -1.69
C LEU A 42 -5.95 -3.69 -2.11
N THR A 43 -6.13 -3.98 -3.39
CA THR A 43 -5.84 -5.33 -3.92
C THR A 43 -4.34 -5.56 -4.01
N HIS A 44 -3.90 -6.81 -3.82
CA HIS A 44 -2.48 -7.18 -3.96
C HIS A 44 -1.90 -6.76 -5.32
N GLY A 45 -2.60 -7.04 -6.43
CA GLY A 45 -2.18 -6.63 -7.76
C GLY A 45 -2.18 -5.12 -7.99
N GLY A 46 -2.84 -4.33 -7.13
CA GLY A 46 -2.80 -2.88 -7.16
C GLY A 46 -1.41 -2.32 -6.86
N PHE A 47 -0.55 -3.07 -6.16
CA PHE A 47 0.80 -2.64 -5.80
C PHE A 47 1.62 -2.25 -7.03
N TYR A 48 1.59 -3.10 -8.05
CA TYR A 48 2.33 -2.94 -9.31
C TYR A 48 1.88 -1.75 -10.18
N LYS A 49 0.81 -1.05 -9.78
CA LYS A 49 0.39 0.21 -10.41
C LYS A 49 1.01 1.44 -9.74
N HIS A 50 1.56 1.28 -8.55
CA HIS A 50 2.13 2.35 -7.74
C HIS A 50 3.67 2.23 -7.63
N PHE A 51 4.20 1.00 -7.68
CA PHE A 51 5.60 0.63 -7.54
C PHE A 51 5.95 -0.47 -8.55
#